data_AF-A0A4Q5XZ38-F1
#
_entry.id   AF-A0A4Q5XZ38-F1
#
_cell.length_a   1.000
_cell.length_b   1.000
_cell.length_c   1.000
_cell.angle_alpha   90.00
_cell.angle_beta   90.00
_cell.angle_gamma   90.00
#
_symmetry.space_group_name_H-M   'P 1'
#
loop_
_entity.id
_entity.type
_entity.pdbx_description
1 polymer ?
#
loop_
_entity_poly.entity_id
_entity_poly.type
_entity_poly.pdbx_seq_one_letter_code
_entity_poly.pdbx_strand_id
1 'polypeptide(L)'
;DWKAMNEEMITIIRAHGCKAIPLVAGFNWAYDLTPVATAPINAEGIGYVSHPYPQKRPKPWEPKWTEDWGFVAKKYPLMLTEIGFCGPDDRGAHIPVISDESYGEAITKYCNENGISYSVWVFDPQWSPMLISDWNFTPTRQGRFFKQALLKEGKK
;
A
#
# COMPACT_ATOMS: atom_id res chain seq x y z
N ASP A 1 2.67 -18.82 -14.15
CA ASP A 1 2.62 -19.55 -12.86
C ASP A 1 1.97 -18.76 -11.74
N TRP A 2 2.45 -17.54 -11.38
CA TRP A 2 1.88 -16.75 -10.27
C TRP A 2 0.35 -16.51 -10.32
N LYS A 3 -0.17 -16.11 -11.49
CA LYS A 3 -1.63 -15.93 -11.70
C LYS A 3 -2.42 -17.22 -11.41
N ALA A 4 -1.97 -18.34 -11.97
CA ALA A 4 -2.65 -19.63 -11.81
C ALA A 4 -2.66 -20.08 -10.33
N MET A 5 -1.55 -19.89 -9.62
CA MET A 5 -1.49 -20.19 -8.18
C MET A 5 -2.48 -19.36 -7.36
N ASN A 6 -2.62 -18.07 -7.67
CA ASN A 6 -3.60 -17.22 -6.99
C ASN A 6 -5.04 -17.64 -7.32
N GLU A 7 -5.33 -17.99 -8.58
CA GLU A 7 -6.64 -18.49 -8.99
C GLU A 7 -7.02 -19.81 -8.32
N GLU A 8 -6.06 -20.72 -8.16
CA GLU A 8 -6.22 -21.97 -7.42
C GLU A 8 -6.50 -21.70 -5.93
N MET A 9 -5.69 -20.84 -5.30
CA MET A 9 -5.88 -20.46 -3.90
C MET A 9 -7.24 -19.79 -3.65
N ILE A 10 -7.66 -18.88 -4.54
CA ILE A 10 -8.98 -18.24 -4.48
C ILE A 10 -10.09 -19.29 -4.62
N THR A 11 -9.95 -20.24 -5.54
CA THR A 11 -10.89 -21.35 -5.74
C THR A 11 -11.03 -22.17 -4.47
N ILE A 12 -9.93 -22.55 -3.83
CA ILE A 12 -9.92 -23.32 -2.58
C ILE A 12 -10.59 -22.55 -1.45
N ILE A 13 -10.20 -21.28 -1.22
CA ILE A 13 -10.80 -20.42 -0.19
C ILE A 13 -12.33 -20.37 -0.34
N ARG A 14 -12.83 -20.24 -1.57
CA ARG A 14 -14.27 -20.18 -1.87
C ARG A 14 -14.98 -21.51 -1.73
N ALA A 15 -14.33 -22.61 -2.11
CA ALA A 15 -14.89 -23.94 -1.93
C ALA A 15 -15.19 -24.26 -0.45
N HIS A 16 -14.49 -23.61 0.48
CA HIS A 16 -14.74 -23.68 1.92
C HIS A 16 -15.76 -22.64 2.45
N GLY A 17 -16.53 -21.99 1.58
CA GLY A 17 -17.61 -21.08 1.97
C GLY A 17 -17.17 -19.71 2.45
N CYS A 18 -15.89 -19.34 2.27
CA CYS A 18 -15.38 -18.02 2.63
C CYS A 18 -15.99 -16.94 1.74
N LYS A 19 -16.57 -15.90 2.38
CA LYS A 19 -17.15 -14.73 1.71
C LYS A 19 -16.23 -13.50 1.75
N ALA A 20 -15.01 -13.63 2.27
CA ALA A 20 -14.04 -12.56 2.31
C ALA A 20 -13.58 -12.17 0.90
N ILE A 21 -13.01 -10.97 0.77
CA ILE A 21 -12.47 -10.43 -0.48
C ILE A 21 -10.97 -10.79 -0.55
N PRO A 22 -10.53 -11.69 -1.45
CA PRO A 22 -9.11 -11.95 -1.66
C PRO A 22 -8.42 -10.70 -2.20
N LEU A 23 -7.23 -10.38 -1.67
CA LEU A 23 -6.37 -9.32 -2.16
C LEU A 23 -5.14 -9.94 -2.83
N VAL A 24 -4.90 -9.60 -4.10
CA VAL A 24 -3.82 -10.20 -4.90
C VAL A 24 -2.72 -9.18 -5.18
N ALA A 25 -1.48 -9.55 -4.85
CA ALA A 25 -0.30 -8.76 -5.12
C ALA A 25 0.38 -9.18 -6.43
N GLY A 26 1.11 -8.24 -7.05
CA GLY A 26 2.05 -8.53 -8.13
C GLY A 26 3.49 -8.73 -7.62
N PHE A 27 4.45 -8.50 -8.51
CA PHE A 27 5.87 -8.71 -8.23
C PHE A 27 6.55 -7.46 -7.65
N ASN A 28 7.88 -7.51 -7.51
CA ASN A 28 8.71 -6.43 -6.97
C ASN A 28 8.24 -6.02 -5.57
N TRP A 29 8.14 -7.00 -4.65
CA TRP A 29 7.60 -6.80 -3.30
C TRP A 29 6.22 -6.13 -3.35
N ALA A 30 5.29 -6.76 -4.06
CA ALA A 30 3.93 -6.28 -4.25
C ALA A 30 3.81 -4.85 -4.80
N TYR A 31 4.81 -4.32 -5.52
CA TYR A 31 4.72 -2.97 -6.09
C TYR A 31 4.07 -2.96 -7.48
N ASP A 32 4.52 -3.88 -8.33
CA ASP A 32 4.25 -3.87 -9.77
C ASP A 32 2.94 -4.60 -10.09
N LEU A 33 1.98 -3.87 -10.65
CA LEU A 33 0.73 -4.40 -11.17
C LEU A 33 0.59 -4.22 -12.69
N THR A 34 1.66 -3.88 -13.41
CA THR A 34 1.63 -3.77 -14.88
C THR A 34 1.07 -5.03 -15.57
N PRO A 35 1.28 -6.28 -15.10
CA PRO A 35 0.69 -7.46 -15.73
C PRO A 35 -0.85 -7.50 -15.67
N VAL A 36 -1.50 -6.76 -14.76
CA VAL A 36 -2.96 -6.70 -14.64
C VAL A 36 -3.60 -6.07 -15.89
N ALA A 37 -2.86 -5.23 -16.63
CA ALA A 37 -3.34 -4.60 -17.85
C ALA A 37 -3.71 -5.62 -18.94
N THR A 38 -2.98 -6.74 -19.02
CA THR A 38 -3.14 -7.74 -20.09
C THR A 38 -3.56 -9.11 -19.57
N ALA A 39 -3.28 -9.42 -18.31
CA ALA A 39 -3.54 -10.73 -17.70
C ALA A 39 -4.06 -10.59 -16.25
N PRO A 40 -5.23 -9.96 -16.03
CA PRO A 40 -5.82 -9.88 -14.70
C PRO A 40 -6.20 -11.28 -14.17
N ILE A 41 -6.29 -11.42 -12.85
CA ILE A 41 -6.84 -12.62 -12.21
C ILE A 41 -8.27 -12.86 -12.68
N ASN A 42 -8.55 -14.09 -13.13
CA ASN A 42 -9.87 -14.54 -13.57
C ASN A 42 -10.73 -14.98 -12.38
N ALA A 43 -11.00 -14.04 -11.48
CA ALA A 43 -11.90 -14.23 -10.35
C ALA A 43 -12.66 -12.93 -10.07
N GLU A 44 -13.96 -13.04 -9.83
CA GLU A 44 -14.79 -11.91 -9.38
C GLU A 44 -14.59 -11.63 -7.90
N GLY A 45 -15.01 -10.47 -7.38
CA GLY A 45 -15.01 -10.21 -5.93
C GLY A 45 -13.62 -10.24 -5.27
N ILE A 46 -12.61 -9.72 -5.98
CA ILE A 46 -11.23 -9.58 -5.52
C ILE A 46 -10.82 -8.10 -5.50
N GLY A 47 -9.72 -7.80 -4.81
CA GLY A 47 -8.98 -6.54 -4.93
C GLY A 47 -7.50 -6.80 -5.26
N TYR A 48 -6.79 -5.74 -5.64
CA TYR A 48 -5.35 -5.78 -5.88
C TYR A 48 -4.57 -5.03 -4.79
N VAL A 49 -3.28 -5.36 -4.68
CA VAL A 49 -2.36 -4.77 -3.70
C VAL A 49 -1.21 -4.06 -4.41
N SER A 50 -0.85 -2.86 -3.92
CA SER A 50 0.46 -2.27 -4.18
C SER A 50 1.18 -1.86 -2.89
N HIS A 51 2.52 -1.99 -2.81
CA HIS A 51 3.38 -1.47 -1.72
C HIS A 51 4.29 -0.33 -2.21
N PRO A 52 3.76 0.89 -2.43
CA PRO A 52 4.49 1.98 -3.07
C PRO A 52 5.33 2.79 -2.09
N TYR A 53 6.31 2.15 -1.44
CA TYR A 53 7.29 2.85 -0.62
C TYR A 53 8.08 3.90 -1.42
N PRO A 54 8.58 4.98 -0.77
CA PRO A 54 9.08 6.18 -1.44
C PRO A 54 10.20 5.93 -2.45
N GLN A 55 11.04 4.94 -2.22
CA GLN A 55 12.19 4.65 -3.07
C GLN A 55 11.94 3.53 -4.10
N LYS A 56 10.69 3.05 -4.25
CA LYS A 56 10.31 2.12 -5.32
C LYS A 56 10.36 2.77 -6.71
N ARG A 57 10.16 4.09 -6.76
CA ARG A 57 10.38 4.95 -7.93
C ARG A 57 10.90 6.32 -7.49
N PRO A 58 11.75 6.99 -8.28
CA PRO A 58 12.13 8.37 -8.00
C PRO A 58 11.00 9.35 -8.34
N LYS A 59 11.03 10.57 -7.80
CA LYS A 59 10.14 11.67 -8.20
C LYS A 59 10.20 11.96 -9.73
N PRO A 60 9.16 12.57 -10.33
CA PRO A 60 7.81 12.72 -9.78
C PRO A 60 7.14 11.34 -9.64
N TRP A 61 6.41 11.13 -8.54
CA TRP A 61 5.94 9.80 -8.16
C TRP A 61 4.63 9.43 -8.85
N GLU A 62 3.64 10.31 -8.80
CA GLU A 62 2.26 10.12 -9.26
C GLU A 62 2.14 9.59 -10.70
N PRO A 63 2.85 10.13 -11.72
CA PRO A 63 2.80 9.55 -13.06
C PRO A 63 3.36 8.13 -13.10
N LYS A 64 4.45 7.86 -12.37
CA LYS A 64 5.09 6.53 -12.32
C LYS A 64 4.25 5.52 -11.56
N TRP A 65 3.62 5.93 -10.47
CA TRP A 65 2.63 5.14 -9.76
C TRP A 65 1.47 4.77 -10.69
N THR A 66 0.97 5.73 -11.47
CA THR A 66 -0.11 5.49 -12.44
C THR A 66 0.29 4.45 -13.49
N GLU A 67 1.51 4.52 -14.01
CA GLU A 67 2.07 3.54 -14.96
C GLU A 67 2.19 2.15 -14.34
N ASP A 68 2.69 2.06 -13.11
CA ASP A 68 3.07 0.77 -12.50
C ASP A 68 1.90 0.05 -11.84
N TRP A 69 0.96 0.78 -11.22
CA TRP A 69 -0.11 0.17 -10.42
C TRP A 69 -1.39 1.00 -10.30
N GLY A 70 -1.32 2.32 -10.35
CA GLY A 70 -2.46 3.21 -10.11
C GLY A 70 -3.55 3.09 -11.15
N PHE A 71 -3.22 2.69 -12.39
CA PHE A 71 -4.21 2.43 -13.42
C PHE A 71 -5.22 1.33 -13.03
N VAL A 72 -4.86 0.42 -12.13
CA VAL A 72 -5.71 -0.70 -11.68
C VAL A 72 -6.96 -0.19 -10.94
N ALA A 73 -6.84 0.93 -10.21
CA ALA A 73 -7.95 1.54 -9.46
C ALA A 73 -9.12 2.00 -10.36
N LYS A 74 -8.89 2.17 -11.67
CA LYS A 74 -9.96 2.53 -12.63
C LYS A 74 -10.97 1.40 -12.85
N LYS A 75 -10.60 0.15 -12.56
CA LYS A 75 -11.43 -1.04 -12.83
C LYS A 75 -11.64 -1.94 -11.62
N TYR A 76 -10.67 -2.01 -10.70
CA TYR A 76 -10.71 -2.92 -9.56
C TYR A 76 -10.46 -2.16 -8.26
N PRO A 77 -11.03 -2.62 -7.12
CA PRO A 77 -10.60 -2.15 -5.81
C PRO A 77 -9.09 -2.35 -5.65
N LEU A 78 -8.40 -1.29 -5.25
CA LEU A 78 -6.97 -1.28 -4.98
C LEU A 78 -6.75 -0.88 -3.52
N MET A 79 -5.92 -1.65 -2.82
CA MET A 79 -5.51 -1.37 -1.46
C MET A 79 -3.99 -1.32 -1.36
N LEU A 80 -3.45 -0.21 -0.86
CA LEU A 80 -2.04 -0.14 -0.50
C LEU A 80 -1.85 -0.72 0.90
N THR A 81 -1.56 -2.01 0.99
CA THR A 81 -1.49 -2.68 2.30
C THR A 81 -0.23 -2.32 3.09
N GLU A 82 0.75 -1.69 2.46
CA GLU A 82 1.87 -1.04 3.12
C GLU A 82 2.22 0.29 2.43
N ILE A 83 2.22 1.36 3.21
CA ILE A 83 2.87 2.64 2.91
C ILE A 83 3.52 3.17 4.17
N GLY A 84 4.57 3.97 4.04
CA GLY A 84 5.25 4.56 5.18
C GLY A 84 6.54 5.24 4.77
N PHE A 85 7.09 6.05 5.67
CA PHE A 85 8.40 6.66 5.49
C PHE A 85 9.12 6.91 6.81
N CYS A 86 10.44 7.01 6.75
CA CYS A 86 11.27 7.51 7.85
C CYS A 86 12.38 8.42 7.31
N GLY A 87 12.95 9.25 8.19
CA GLY A 87 14.17 9.98 7.88
C GLY A 87 15.36 9.03 7.69
N PRO A 88 16.45 9.48 7.02
CA PRO A 88 17.63 8.66 6.78
C PRO A 88 18.35 8.23 8.07
N ASP A 89 18.24 9.03 9.13
CA ASP A 89 18.89 8.79 10.43
C ASP A 89 17.95 8.17 11.48
N ASP A 90 16.69 7.87 11.11
CA ASP A 90 15.74 7.23 12.02
C ASP A 90 16.16 5.78 12.32
N ARG A 91 15.84 5.29 13.52
CA ARG A 91 16.17 3.91 13.90
C ARG A 91 15.53 2.92 12.93
N GLY A 92 16.36 2.06 12.36
CA GLY A 92 15.92 1.05 11.39
C GLY A 92 15.59 1.64 10.02
N ALA A 93 16.07 2.84 9.68
CA ALA A 93 16.00 3.37 8.33
C ALA A 93 16.68 2.44 7.32
N HIS A 94 15.98 2.14 6.22
CA HIS A 94 16.48 1.27 5.15
C HIS A 94 15.76 1.59 3.83
N ILE A 95 16.36 1.21 2.71
CA ILE A 95 15.66 1.21 1.42
C ILE A 95 14.58 0.12 1.47
N PRO A 96 13.30 0.40 1.11
CA PRO A 96 12.86 1.53 0.29
C PRO A 96 12.11 2.65 1.03
N VAL A 97 12.24 2.76 2.36
CA VAL A 97 11.35 3.57 3.21
C VAL A 97 11.88 4.97 3.54
N ILE A 98 13.09 5.32 3.10
CA ILE A 98 13.72 6.60 3.46
C ILE A 98 13.11 7.74 2.62
N SER A 99 12.47 8.72 3.29
CA SER A 99 11.89 9.92 2.69
C SER A 99 11.51 10.96 3.75
N ASP A 100 10.76 11.99 3.35
CA ASP A 100 10.15 13.01 4.18
C ASP A 100 8.63 13.10 3.94
N GLU A 101 7.97 14.08 4.57
CA GLU A 101 6.54 14.34 4.46
C GLU A 101 6.09 14.57 3.02
N SER A 102 6.97 14.96 2.07
CA SER A 102 6.56 15.13 0.67
C SER A 102 6.07 13.83 0.04
N TYR A 103 6.59 12.68 0.48
CA TYR A 103 6.03 11.38 0.10
C TYR A 103 4.65 11.16 0.71
N GLY A 104 4.51 11.44 2.02
CA GLY A 104 3.23 11.32 2.72
C GLY A 104 2.13 12.17 2.07
N GLU A 105 2.44 13.42 1.71
CA GLU A 105 1.54 14.33 1.01
C GLU A 105 1.16 13.79 -0.38
N ALA A 106 2.15 13.38 -1.16
CA ALA A 106 1.91 12.83 -2.50
C ALA A 106 1.04 11.57 -2.47
N ILE A 107 1.37 10.58 -1.61
CA ILE A 107 0.66 9.30 -1.59
C ILE A 107 -0.75 9.45 -1.04
N THR A 108 -0.96 10.23 0.03
CA THR A 108 -2.30 10.44 0.59
C THR A 108 -3.19 11.23 -0.37
N LYS A 109 -2.65 12.26 -1.04
CA LYS A 109 -3.38 12.99 -2.10
C LYS A 109 -3.74 12.07 -3.26
N TYR A 110 -2.79 11.28 -3.76
CA TYR A 110 -3.02 10.35 -4.86
C TYR A 110 -4.10 9.32 -4.51
N CYS A 111 -4.08 8.75 -3.30
CA CYS A 111 -5.11 7.82 -2.84
C CYS A 111 -6.49 8.48 -2.76
N ASN A 112 -6.57 9.68 -2.19
CA ASN A 112 -7.83 10.42 -2.08
C ASN A 112 -8.43 10.75 -3.46
N GLU A 113 -7.61 11.16 -4.43
CA GLU A 113 -8.05 11.50 -5.78
C GLU A 113 -8.52 10.28 -6.59
N ASN A 114 -8.02 9.08 -6.27
CA ASN A 114 -8.31 7.86 -7.01
C ASN A 114 -9.18 6.84 -6.24
N GLY A 115 -9.67 7.19 -5.04
CA GLY A 115 -10.50 6.30 -4.22
C GLY A 115 -9.79 5.03 -3.74
N ILE A 116 -8.49 5.12 -3.44
CA ILE A 116 -7.64 3.98 -3.10
C ILE A 116 -7.56 3.83 -1.57
N SER A 117 -7.81 2.62 -1.08
CA SER A 117 -7.67 2.29 0.34
C SER A 117 -6.19 2.09 0.71
N TYR A 118 -5.80 2.32 1.96
CA TYR A 118 -4.45 2.02 2.42
C TYR A 118 -4.36 1.67 3.91
N SER A 119 -3.32 0.93 4.28
CA SER A 119 -2.87 0.74 5.66
C SER A 119 -1.42 1.18 5.81
N VAL A 120 -1.15 1.95 6.86
CA VAL A 120 0.18 2.53 7.10
C VAL A 120 1.01 1.55 7.92
N TRP A 121 2.22 1.29 7.44
CA TRP A 121 3.21 0.45 8.12
C TRP A 121 4.12 1.33 9.01
N VAL A 122 4.26 1.07 10.31
CA VAL A 122 3.56 0.08 11.15
C VAL A 122 3.25 0.65 12.53
N PHE A 123 2.13 0.23 13.12
CA PHE A 123 1.74 0.58 14.49
C PHE A 123 2.45 -0.32 15.52
N ASP A 124 3.78 -0.25 15.51
CA ASP A 124 4.65 -1.01 16.40
C ASP A 124 5.87 -0.14 16.78
N PRO A 125 6.35 -0.17 18.04
CA PRO A 125 7.47 0.65 18.47
C PRO A 125 8.84 0.01 18.25
N GLN A 126 8.93 -1.14 17.58
CA GLN A 126 10.18 -1.85 17.29
C GLN A 126 10.43 -1.97 15.78
N TRP A 127 9.40 -2.31 15.01
CA TRP A 127 9.50 -2.52 13.56
C TRP A 127 9.50 -1.20 12.80
N SER A 128 10.39 -1.09 11.82
CA SER A 128 10.58 0.12 11.02
C SER A 128 9.82 0.05 9.69
N PRO A 129 9.34 1.19 9.15
CA PRO A 129 9.28 2.51 9.79
C PRO A 129 8.14 2.59 10.83
N MET A 130 8.46 3.04 12.04
CA MET A 130 7.54 3.04 13.18
C MET A 130 6.52 4.20 13.11
N LEU A 131 5.26 3.97 13.49
CA LEU A 131 4.27 5.05 13.73
C LEU A 131 4.30 5.56 15.18
N ILE A 132 4.71 4.73 16.12
CA ILE A 132 4.82 5.04 17.55
C ILE A 132 6.22 4.71 18.04
N SER A 133 6.75 5.46 18.99
CA SER A 133 8.11 5.24 19.53
C SER A 133 8.14 4.40 20.81
N ASP A 134 6.97 4.20 21.42
CA ASP A 134 6.77 3.44 22.65
C ASP A 134 5.32 2.94 22.76
N TRP A 135 5.04 2.14 23.79
CA TRP A 135 3.68 1.65 24.11
C TRP A 135 2.81 2.68 24.85
N ASN A 136 3.31 3.90 25.09
CA ASN A 136 2.47 5.04 25.46
C ASN A 136 1.92 5.75 24.20
N PHE A 137 2.14 5.16 23.03
CA PHE A 137 1.67 5.62 21.73
C PHE A 137 2.23 7.00 21.34
N THR A 138 3.43 7.35 21.81
CA THR A 138 4.12 8.60 21.43
C THR A 138 4.39 8.59 19.92
N PRO A 139 3.74 9.46 19.12
CA PRO A 139 3.82 9.34 17.66
C PRO A 139 5.19 9.77 17.11
N THR A 140 5.74 8.98 16.20
CA THR A 140 6.95 9.33 15.43
C THR A 140 6.67 10.42 14.40
N ARG A 141 7.67 10.79 13.60
CA ARG A 141 7.53 11.75 12.49
C ARG A 141 6.38 11.36 11.55
N GLN A 142 6.45 10.19 10.92
CA GLN A 142 5.36 9.71 10.07
C GLN A 142 4.08 9.39 10.85
N GLY A 143 4.20 8.96 12.12
CA GLY A 143 3.05 8.72 12.98
C GLY A 143 2.19 9.96 13.17
N ARG A 144 2.82 11.12 13.40
CA ARG A 144 2.12 12.43 13.46
C ARG A 144 1.46 12.75 12.12
N PHE A 145 2.19 12.57 11.01
CA PHE A 145 1.67 12.84 9.68
C PHE A 145 0.41 12.01 9.36
N PHE A 146 0.52 10.67 9.40
CA PHE A 146 -0.58 9.79 9.01
C PHE A 146 -1.75 9.85 9.99
N LYS A 147 -1.52 10.07 11.29
CA LYS A 147 -2.61 10.34 12.25
C LYS A 147 -3.44 11.56 11.84
N GLN A 148 -2.78 12.65 11.43
CA GLN A 148 -3.48 13.85 10.96
C GLN A 148 -4.23 13.60 9.64
N ALA A 149 -3.60 12.92 8.68
CA ALA A 149 -4.23 12.57 7.40
C ALA A 149 -5.51 11.73 7.61
N LEU A 150 -5.45 10.69 8.43
CA LEU A 150 -6.59 9.81 8.71
C LEU A 150 -7.72 10.53 9.46
N LEU A 151 -7.39 11.37 10.46
CA LEU A 151 -8.39 12.17 11.19
C LEU A 151 -9.09 13.22 10.31
N LYS A 152 -8.44 13.69 9.25
CA LYS A 152 -9.03 14.62 8.30
C LYS A 152 -10.05 13.92 7.39
N GLU A 153 -9.74 12.73 6.91
CA GLU A 153 -10.64 11.95 6.05
C GLU A 153 -11.84 11.37 6.82
N GLY A 154 -11.64 10.89 8.06
CA GLY A 154 -12.73 10.33 8.87
C GLY A 154 -13.78 11.33 9.37
N LYS A 155 -13.62 12.62 9.06
CA LYS A 155 -14.58 13.69 9.38
C LYS A 155 -15.45 14.12 8.19
N LYS A 156 -15.18 13.59 6.99
CA LYS A 156 -16.00 13.80 5.80
C LYS A 156 -17.16 12.81 5.79
#